data_AF-A0AAU2DI26-F1
#
_entry.id   AF-A0AAU2DI26-F1
#
_cell.length_a   1.000
_cell.length_b   1.000
_cell.length_c   1.000
_cell.angle_alpha   90.00
_cell.angle_beta   90.00
_cell.angle_gamma   90.00
#
_symmetry.space_group_name_H-M   'P 1'
#
loop_
_entity.id
_entity.type
_entity.pdbx_description
1 polymer ?
#
loop_
_entity_poly.entity_id
_entity_poly.type
_entity_poly.pdbx_seq_one_letter_code
_entity_poly.pdbx_strand_id
1 'polypeptide(L)'
;MTQPTIIRRVPDTFLPRFRVLDAYSCIGGATKGIKRAIPGVHVTGVDIQAQPDYCGDVFHQGEAIEYIRAHGHEFDFIHASPPCQGEGAPTKGTNRARNAAIGRTYPRLIAPTRAALESTGRPYVMENVAGSEVRKDLRLCGEMFGLGVLMHRYFELGGWTTAQPAHPQHRGYVRGWRHGVYRDGPYVAAYGAGGGKATVEEIRAAKGINWSTDHLRLREALPPAYTEWIARAYLATLAPRLEVAA
;
A
#
# COMPACT_ATOMS: atom_id res chain seq x y z
N MET A 1 37.76 31.66 -11.97
CA MET A 1 37.55 31.37 -10.54
C MET A 1 36.18 30.76 -10.37
N THR A 2 36.09 29.43 -10.37
CA THR A 2 34.86 28.68 -10.10
C THR A 2 35.09 27.92 -8.80
N GLN A 3 34.50 28.42 -7.71
CA GLN A 3 34.48 27.73 -6.42
C GLN A 3 33.67 26.43 -6.58
N PRO A 4 34.20 25.26 -6.19
CA PRO A 4 33.41 24.04 -6.15
C PRO A 4 32.42 24.12 -4.97
N THR A 5 31.12 24.03 -5.28
CA THR A 5 30.08 23.90 -4.26
C THR A 5 30.30 22.62 -3.47
N ILE A 6 30.63 22.75 -2.19
CA ILE A 6 30.70 21.62 -1.26
C ILE A 6 29.25 21.19 -0.99
N ILE A 7 28.78 20.16 -1.71
CA ILE A 7 27.62 19.39 -1.28
C ILE A 7 28.08 18.62 -0.04
N ARG A 8 27.80 19.16 1.15
CA ARG A 8 27.98 18.42 2.40
C ARG A 8 27.03 17.22 2.34
N ARG A 9 27.58 16.04 2.04
CA ARG A 9 26.93 14.76 2.36
C ARG A 9 26.69 14.78 3.87
N VAL A 10 25.43 14.65 4.26
CA VAL A 10 25.07 14.37 5.66
C VAL A 10 25.88 13.13 6.07
N PRO A 11 26.64 13.16 7.19
CA PRO A 11 27.46 12.02 7.59
C PRO A 11 26.58 10.76 7.76
N ASP A 12 27.00 9.65 7.13
CA ASP A 12 26.36 8.32 7.14
C ASP A 12 26.36 7.62 8.53
N THR A 13 26.55 8.36 9.61
CA THR A 13 26.66 7.83 10.97
C THR A 13 25.85 8.72 11.90
N PHE A 14 24.87 8.14 12.60
CA PHE A 14 24.02 8.70 13.67
C PHE A 14 22.59 9.18 13.37
N LEU A 15 22.00 8.89 12.20
CA LEU A 15 20.52 8.82 12.16
C LEU A 15 20.10 7.42 12.62
N PRO A 16 19.27 7.27 13.68
CA PRO A 16 18.61 5.99 13.91
C PRO A 16 17.95 5.58 12.60
N ARG A 17 18.28 4.38 12.12
CA ARG A 17 17.82 3.88 10.83
C ARG A 17 16.30 3.96 10.81
N PHE A 18 15.73 4.89 10.03
CA PHE A 18 14.28 5.13 9.97
C PHE A 18 13.54 3.78 9.88
N ARG A 19 12.64 3.50 10.83
CA ARG A 19 11.97 2.20 10.95
C ARG A 19 10.52 2.34 10.51
N VAL A 20 10.09 1.46 9.61
CA VAL A 20 8.71 1.42 9.12
C VAL A 20 8.09 0.06 9.39
N LEU A 21 6.86 0.06 9.90
CA LEU A 21 6.04 -1.13 10.00
C LEU A 21 5.12 -1.21 8.78
N ASP A 22 5.15 -2.32 8.04
CA ASP A 22 4.18 -2.71 7.01
C ASP A 22 3.24 -3.78 7.58
N ALA A 23 2.10 -3.36 8.11
CA ALA A 23 1.09 -4.23 8.69
C ALA A 23 0.10 -4.73 7.62
N TYR A 24 -0.26 -6.02 7.69
CA TYR A 24 -0.98 -6.73 6.63
C TYR A 24 -0.16 -6.76 5.32
N SER A 25 1.14 -7.05 5.46
CA SER A 25 2.14 -6.73 4.45
C SER A 25 1.97 -7.48 3.12
N CYS A 26 1.30 -8.64 3.12
CA CYS A 26 1.34 -9.58 2.02
C CYS A 26 2.81 -9.80 1.59
N ILE A 27 3.07 -9.85 0.28
CA ILE A 27 4.42 -9.96 -0.30
C ILE A 27 5.22 -8.64 -0.30
N GLY A 28 4.78 -7.61 0.42
CA GLY A 28 5.56 -6.37 0.60
C GLY A 28 5.45 -5.38 -0.56
N GLY A 29 4.30 -5.29 -1.22
CA GLY A 29 4.06 -4.25 -2.24
C GLY A 29 4.24 -2.83 -1.67
N ALA A 30 3.69 -2.59 -0.48
CA ALA A 30 3.87 -1.36 0.27
C ALA A 30 5.34 -1.14 0.69
N THR A 31 5.96 -2.16 1.32
CA THR A 31 7.38 -2.17 1.66
C THR A 31 8.29 -1.76 0.51
N LYS A 32 8.08 -2.32 -0.69
CA LYS A 32 8.95 -2.00 -1.82
C LYS A 32 8.92 -0.53 -2.17
N GLY A 33 7.74 0.10 -2.14
CA GLY A 33 7.61 1.53 -2.40
C GLY A 33 8.30 2.38 -1.34
N ILE A 34 8.14 2.03 -0.07
CA ILE A 34 8.82 2.68 1.06
C ILE A 34 10.35 2.61 0.89
N LYS A 35 10.90 1.42 0.57
CA LYS A 35 12.33 1.23 0.35
C LYS A 35 12.87 1.99 -0.88
N ARG A 36 12.04 2.23 -1.91
CA ARG A 36 12.40 3.08 -3.07
C ARG A 36 12.46 4.57 -2.71
N ALA A 37 11.61 5.01 -1.77
CA ALA A 37 11.54 6.40 -1.34
C ALA A 37 12.61 6.77 -0.32
N ILE A 38 12.95 5.85 0.61
CA ILE A 38 13.79 6.11 1.76
C ILE A 38 15.03 5.20 1.73
N PRO A 39 16.19 5.67 1.22
CA PRO A 39 17.42 4.90 1.23
C PRO A 39 17.79 4.46 2.65
N GLY A 40 18.14 3.18 2.81
CA GLY A 40 18.58 2.63 4.09
C GLY A 40 17.47 2.40 5.13
N VAL A 41 16.19 2.66 4.83
CA VAL A 41 15.08 2.35 5.75
C VAL A 41 15.07 0.88 6.18
N HIS A 42 14.68 0.62 7.43
CA HIS A 42 14.40 -0.74 7.92
C HIS A 42 12.89 -0.96 7.92
N VAL A 43 12.42 -1.94 7.17
CA VAL A 43 10.98 -2.25 7.08
C VAL A 43 10.68 -3.63 7.64
N THR A 44 9.83 -3.67 8.66
CA THR A 44 9.29 -4.89 9.25
C THR A 44 7.90 -5.15 8.68
N GLY A 45 7.68 -6.33 8.11
CA GLY A 45 6.38 -6.79 7.63
C GLY A 45 5.69 -7.66 8.67
N VAL A 46 4.38 -7.47 8.84
CA VAL A 46 3.53 -8.33 9.67
C VAL A 46 2.35 -8.83 8.85
N ASP A 47 2.17 -10.15 8.83
CA ASP A 47 1.02 -10.78 8.19
C ASP A 47 0.67 -12.09 8.90
N ILE A 48 -0.61 -12.44 8.94
CA ILE A 48 -1.06 -13.68 9.60
C ILE A 48 -0.66 -14.91 8.79
N GLN A 49 -0.55 -14.78 7.47
CA GLN A 49 -0.09 -15.82 6.57
C GLN A 49 1.42 -15.76 6.41
N ALA A 50 2.06 -16.91 6.19
CA ALA A 50 3.46 -16.93 5.81
C ALA A 50 3.68 -16.17 4.49
N GLN A 51 4.67 -15.27 4.46
CA GLN A 51 5.04 -14.48 3.28
C GLN A 51 6.47 -14.81 2.80
N PRO A 52 6.71 -16.00 2.18
CA PRO A 52 8.03 -16.39 1.66
C PRO A 52 8.64 -15.37 0.67
N ASP A 53 7.80 -14.67 -0.09
CA ASP A 53 8.26 -13.66 -1.06
C ASP A 53 8.26 -12.23 -0.47
N TYR A 54 8.15 -12.06 0.85
CA TYR A 54 8.18 -10.73 1.45
C TYR A 54 9.52 -10.02 1.18
N CYS A 55 9.47 -8.81 0.63
CA CYS A 55 10.67 -8.10 0.15
C CYS A 55 11.24 -7.06 1.13
N GLY A 56 10.86 -7.11 2.41
CA GLY A 56 11.37 -6.23 3.47
C GLY A 56 12.63 -6.75 4.15
N ASP A 57 12.95 -6.16 5.30
CA ASP A 57 14.16 -6.53 6.08
C ASP A 57 13.86 -7.64 7.08
N VAL A 58 12.68 -7.59 7.71
CA VAL A 58 12.20 -8.60 8.66
C VAL A 58 10.74 -8.92 8.38
N PHE A 59 10.38 -10.19 8.45
CA PHE A 59 8.99 -10.63 8.42
C PHE A 59 8.62 -11.28 9.76
N HIS A 60 7.50 -10.85 10.33
CA HIS A 60 6.88 -11.47 11.50
C HIS A 60 5.53 -12.06 11.11
N GLN A 61 5.40 -13.37 11.23
CA GLN A 61 4.11 -14.02 11.02
C GLN A 61 3.27 -13.89 12.30
N GLY A 62 2.17 -13.13 12.24
CA GLY A 62 1.35 -12.85 13.41
C GLY A 62 0.15 -11.95 13.12
N GLU A 63 -0.67 -11.71 14.15
CA GLU A 63 -1.82 -10.81 14.05
C GLU A 63 -1.33 -9.35 14.11
N ALA A 64 -1.76 -8.54 13.13
CA ALA A 64 -1.21 -7.21 12.92
C ALA A 64 -1.69 -6.18 13.95
N ILE A 65 -2.93 -6.24 14.42
CA ILE A 65 -3.44 -5.35 15.48
C ILE A 65 -2.69 -5.62 16.79
N GLU A 66 -2.51 -6.89 17.17
CA GLU A 66 -1.74 -7.27 18.35
C GLU A 66 -0.29 -6.77 18.25
N TYR A 67 0.35 -6.97 17.11
CA TYR A 67 1.72 -6.49 16.87
C TYR A 67 1.81 -4.96 16.93
N ILE A 68 0.86 -4.23 16.33
CA ILE A 68 0.82 -2.76 16.40
C ILE A 68 0.68 -2.30 17.86
N ARG A 69 -0.18 -2.93 18.66
CA ARG A 69 -0.35 -2.56 20.08
C ARG A 69 0.91 -2.80 20.89
N ALA A 70 1.59 -3.91 20.66
CA ALA A 70 2.79 -4.29 21.40
C ALA A 70 4.03 -3.48 20.96
N HIS A 71 4.23 -3.32 19.65
CA HIS A 71 5.50 -2.86 19.06
C HIS A 71 5.36 -1.62 18.19
N GLY A 72 4.15 -1.16 17.86
CA GLY A 72 3.95 -0.04 16.93
C GLY A 72 4.62 1.26 17.37
N HIS A 73 4.76 1.47 18.68
CA HIS A 73 5.47 2.62 19.25
C HIS A 73 6.99 2.62 18.97
N GLU A 74 7.58 1.50 18.54
CA GLU A 74 9.00 1.37 18.19
C GLU A 74 9.35 1.88 16.78
N PHE A 75 8.34 2.15 15.95
CA PHE A 75 8.51 2.55 14.56
C PHE A 75 8.33 4.06 14.39
N ASP A 76 8.96 4.63 13.37
CA ASP A 76 8.86 6.05 13.04
C ASP A 76 7.64 6.35 12.15
N PHE A 77 7.16 5.35 11.42
CA PHE A 77 6.00 5.42 10.55
C PHE A 77 5.36 4.05 10.38
N ILE A 78 4.03 4.00 10.22
CA ILE A 78 3.29 2.75 10.06
C ILE A 78 2.43 2.80 8.79
N HIS A 79 2.58 1.80 7.92
CA HIS A 79 1.64 1.50 6.85
C HIS A 79 0.79 0.30 7.24
N ALA A 80 -0.52 0.37 7.04
CA ALA A 80 -1.44 -0.74 7.30
C ALA A 80 -2.44 -0.92 6.16
N SER A 81 -2.59 -2.14 5.67
CA SER A 81 -3.55 -2.49 4.60
C SER A 81 -4.54 -3.59 5.06
N PRO A 82 -5.40 -3.34 6.07
CA PRO A 82 -6.28 -4.37 6.62
C PRO A 82 -7.19 -4.98 5.55
N PRO A 83 -7.46 -6.30 5.59
CA PRO A 83 -8.15 -7.01 4.52
C PRO A 83 -9.55 -6.45 4.27
N CYS A 84 -9.86 -6.23 2.99
CA CYS A 84 -11.08 -5.56 2.54
C CYS A 84 -12.28 -6.50 2.34
N GLN A 85 -12.14 -7.80 2.63
CA GLN A 85 -13.06 -8.83 2.14
C GLN A 85 -14.50 -8.66 2.67
N GLY A 86 -14.68 -7.96 3.79
CA GLY A 86 -15.99 -7.57 4.34
C GLY A 86 -16.57 -6.25 3.83
N GLU A 87 -15.75 -5.41 3.20
CA GLU A 87 -16.10 -4.00 2.96
C GLU A 87 -16.07 -3.58 1.48
N GLY A 88 -15.59 -4.44 0.59
CA GLY A 88 -15.57 -4.17 -0.85
C GLY A 88 -16.96 -4.18 -1.51
N ALA A 89 -17.09 -3.42 -2.61
CA ALA A 89 -18.33 -3.31 -3.40
C ALA A 89 -18.96 -4.66 -3.81
N PRO A 90 -18.22 -5.73 -4.17
CA PRO A 90 -18.81 -7.04 -4.46
C PRO A 90 -19.46 -7.71 -3.24
N THR A 91 -18.90 -7.52 -2.04
CA THR A 91 -19.43 -8.08 -0.78
C THR A 91 -20.65 -7.29 -0.30
N LYS A 92 -20.66 -5.96 -0.46
CA LYS A 92 -21.80 -5.09 -0.13
C LYS A 92 -22.94 -5.18 -1.16
N GLY A 93 -22.62 -5.50 -2.41
CA GLY A 93 -23.57 -5.64 -3.51
C GLY A 93 -23.88 -7.10 -3.86
N THR A 94 -23.38 -7.55 -5.01
CA THR A 94 -23.83 -8.78 -5.69
C THR A 94 -23.64 -10.08 -4.90
N ASN A 95 -22.72 -10.14 -3.94
CA ASN A 95 -22.46 -11.35 -3.15
C ASN A 95 -23.12 -11.32 -1.75
N ARG A 96 -23.88 -10.28 -1.38
CA ARG A 96 -24.48 -10.16 -0.03
C ARG A 96 -25.37 -11.36 0.30
N ALA A 97 -26.31 -11.68 -0.59
CA ALA A 97 -27.24 -12.80 -0.41
C ALA A 97 -26.50 -14.16 -0.37
N ARG A 98 -25.53 -14.35 -1.28
CA ARG A 98 -24.69 -15.55 -1.30
C ARG A 98 -23.89 -15.71 -0.01
N ASN A 99 -23.21 -14.66 0.43
CA ASN A 99 -22.37 -14.68 1.63
C ASN A 99 -23.21 -14.93 2.90
N ALA A 100 -24.40 -14.34 2.99
CA ALA A 100 -25.35 -14.61 4.06
C ALA A 100 -25.83 -16.07 4.05
N ALA A 101 -26.16 -16.62 2.88
CA ALA A 101 -26.64 -18.01 2.73
C ALA A 101 -25.59 -19.05 3.14
N ILE A 102 -24.29 -18.75 2.98
CA ILE A 102 -23.19 -19.63 3.39
C ILE A 102 -22.60 -19.28 4.77
N GLY A 103 -23.22 -18.35 5.52
CA GLY A 103 -22.74 -17.92 6.83
C GLY A 103 -21.36 -17.23 6.82
N ARG A 104 -20.89 -16.72 5.67
CA ARG A 104 -19.55 -16.15 5.53
C ARG A 104 -19.51 -14.75 6.13
N THR A 105 -18.91 -14.65 7.31
CA THR A 105 -18.57 -13.40 7.96
C THR A 105 -17.16 -12.95 7.55
N TYR A 106 -16.96 -11.63 7.51
CA TYR A 106 -15.65 -11.05 7.29
C TYR A 106 -15.34 -10.11 8.45
N PRO A 107 -14.13 -10.18 9.02
CA PRO A 107 -13.77 -9.33 10.14
C PRO A 107 -13.73 -7.86 9.67
N ARG A 108 -14.40 -6.97 10.42
CA ARG A 108 -14.31 -5.52 10.20
C ARG A 108 -13.07 -4.98 10.90
N LEU A 109 -11.94 -5.04 10.21
CA LEU A 109 -10.64 -4.73 10.80
C LEU A 109 -10.25 -3.26 10.75
N ILE A 110 -10.97 -2.41 10.01
CA ILE A 110 -10.58 -1.00 9.85
C ILE A 110 -10.67 -0.23 11.17
N ALA A 111 -11.80 -0.30 11.88
CA ALA A 111 -11.97 0.36 13.17
C ALA A 111 -10.95 -0.13 14.24
N PRO A 112 -10.76 -1.44 14.48
CA PRO A 112 -9.76 -1.89 15.46
C PRO A 112 -8.32 -1.63 15.02
N THR A 113 -8.02 -1.65 13.70
CA THR A 113 -6.70 -1.25 13.16
C THR A 113 -6.45 0.22 13.46
N ARG A 114 -7.40 1.11 13.17
CA ARG A 114 -7.30 2.54 13.47
C ARG A 114 -7.03 2.79 14.95
N ALA A 115 -7.81 2.14 15.83
CA ALA A 115 -7.61 2.28 17.28
C ALA A 115 -6.23 1.79 17.74
N ALA A 116 -5.69 0.73 17.13
CA ALA A 116 -4.34 0.27 17.41
C ALA A 116 -3.29 1.29 16.91
N LEU A 117 -3.42 1.79 15.68
CA LEU A 117 -2.53 2.81 15.12
C LEU A 117 -2.52 4.09 15.95
N GLU A 118 -3.69 4.60 16.33
CA GLU A 118 -3.82 5.80 17.17
C GLU A 118 -3.18 5.61 18.55
N SER A 119 -3.26 4.40 19.13
CA SER A 119 -2.63 4.12 20.43
C SER A 119 -1.10 4.18 20.42
N THR A 120 -0.47 4.11 19.24
CA THR A 120 0.99 4.20 19.11
C THR A 120 1.52 5.63 19.24
N GLY A 121 0.68 6.65 19.01
CA GLY A 121 1.11 8.04 18.84
C GLY A 121 2.01 8.30 17.62
N ARG A 122 2.20 7.30 16.75
CA ARG A 122 3.06 7.39 15.55
C ARG A 122 2.25 7.83 14.32
N PRO A 123 2.88 8.54 13.37
CA PRO A 123 2.24 8.85 12.11
C PRO A 123 2.00 7.57 11.31
N TYR A 124 0.83 7.49 10.68
CA TYR A 124 0.42 6.28 9.96
C TYR A 124 -0.28 6.58 8.64
N VAL A 125 -0.37 5.54 7.82
CA VAL A 125 -1.24 5.43 6.65
C VAL A 125 -2.02 4.14 6.73
N MET A 126 -3.35 4.24 6.61
CA MET A 126 -4.21 3.07 6.47
C MET A 126 -4.84 3.05 5.08
N GLU A 127 -4.58 1.99 4.32
CA GLU A 127 -5.08 1.78 2.96
C GLU A 127 -6.33 0.91 2.97
N ASN A 128 -7.26 1.19 2.04
CA ASN A 128 -8.25 0.21 1.64
C ASN A 128 -8.89 0.50 0.27
N VAL A 129 -9.80 -0.39 -0.13
CA VAL A 129 -10.57 -0.32 -1.38
C VAL A 129 -11.66 0.77 -1.34
N ALA A 130 -12.17 1.11 -2.53
CA ALA A 130 -13.35 1.94 -2.66
C ALA A 130 -14.56 1.35 -1.92
N GLY A 131 -15.20 2.18 -1.08
CA GLY A 131 -16.41 1.82 -0.34
C GLY A 131 -16.17 1.28 1.07
N SER A 132 -14.92 1.21 1.54
CA SER A 132 -14.58 0.91 2.94
C SER A 132 -14.87 2.06 3.90
N GLU A 133 -14.69 1.81 5.20
CA GLU A 133 -14.77 2.79 6.28
C GLU A 133 -13.48 3.61 6.51
N VAL A 134 -12.49 3.50 5.62
CA VAL A 134 -11.26 4.32 5.65
C VAL A 134 -11.58 5.76 5.27
N ARG A 135 -11.07 6.73 6.03
CA ARG A 135 -11.18 8.16 5.65
C ARG A 135 -10.48 8.39 4.32
N LYS A 136 -11.10 9.17 3.45
CA LYS A 136 -10.64 9.36 2.07
C LYS A 136 -9.72 10.56 1.96
N ASP A 137 -8.71 10.60 2.83
CA ASP A 137 -7.77 11.73 2.89
C ASP A 137 -6.96 11.82 1.59
N LEU A 138 -6.65 10.67 0.99
CA LEU A 138 -6.12 10.57 -0.37
C LEU A 138 -6.81 9.48 -1.17
N ARG A 139 -6.80 9.65 -2.50
CA ARG A 139 -7.12 8.62 -3.49
C ARG A 139 -5.98 8.53 -4.50
N LEU A 140 -5.39 7.35 -4.61
CA LEU A 140 -4.40 7.05 -5.65
C LEU A 140 -4.97 6.06 -6.69
N CYS A 141 -4.49 6.18 -7.92
CA CYS A 141 -4.81 5.31 -9.04
C CYS A 141 -3.55 4.98 -9.82
N GLY A 142 -3.53 3.84 -10.50
CA GLY A 142 -2.36 3.41 -11.27
C GLY A 142 -2.06 4.34 -12.43
N GLU A 143 -3.07 5.04 -12.96
CA GLU A 143 -2.90 6.04 -14.00
C GLU A 143 -1.94 7.15 -13.60
N MET A 144 -2.00 7.58 -12.33
CA MET A 144 -1.19 8.66 -11.79
C MET A 144 0.32 8.36 -11.83
N PHE A 145 0.67 7.09 -12.04
CA PHE A 145 2.04 6.59 -12.05
C PHE A 145 2.37 5.81 -13.34
N GLY A 146 1.55 5.95 -14.39
CA GLY A 146 1.76 5.26 -15.66
C GLY A 146 1.64 3.74 -15.60
N LEU A 147 0.99 3.18 -14.57
CA LEU A 147 0.88 1.73 -14.38
C LEU A 147 -0.09 1.09 -15.37
N GLY A 148 0.11 -0.21 -15.64
CA GLY A 148 -0.77 -1.05 -16.46
C GLY A 148 -2.01 -1.56 -15.72
N VAL A 149 -2.38 -0.96 -14.59
CA VAL A 149 -3.57 -1.33 -13.81
C VAL A 149 -4.37 -0.10 -13.41
N LEU A 150 -5.70 -0.20 -13.45
CA LEU A 150 -6.60 0.77 -12.81
C LEU A 150 -6.99 0.24 -11.42
N MET A 151 -6.23 0.65 -10.41
CA MET A 151 -6.41 0.22 -9.03
C MET A 151 -6.65 1.41 -8.11
N HIS A 152 -7.88 1.88 -8.02
CA HIS A 152 -8.23 2.97 -7.10
C HIS A 152 -8.16 2.51 -5.64
N ARG A 153 -7.37 3.21 -4.84
CA ARG A 153 -7.20 2.99 -3.40
C ARG A 153 -7.32 4.28 -2.64
N TYR A 154 -7.90 4.17 -1.45
CA TYR A 154 -8.09 5.26 -0.53
C TYR A 154 -7.13 5.09 0.65
N PHE A 155 -6.59 6.20 1.10
CA PHE A 155 -5.64 6.23 2.19
C PHE A 155 -6.11 7.24 3.23
N GLU A 156 -6.16 6.77 4.46
CA GLU A 156 -6.35 7.58 5.65
C GLU A 156 -5.00 7.92 6.24
N LEU A 157 -4.79 9.21 6.54
CA LEU A 157 -3.55 9.73 7.10
C LEU A 157 -3.77 10.08 8.57
N GLY A 158 -2.88 9.59 9.44
CA GLY A 158 -2.94 9.86 10.87
C GLY A 158 -1.68 10.55 11.36
N GLY A 159 -1.83 11.69 12.05
CA GLY A 159 -0.69 12.47 12.58
C GLY A 159 0.06 13.30 11.52
N TRP A 160 -0.39 13.30 10.27
CA TRP A 160 0.16 14.11 9.18
C TRP A 160 -0.87 14.28 8.06
N THR A 161 -0.62 15.23 7.14
CA THR A 161 -1.48 15.47 5.98
C THR A 161 -0.63 15.79 4.75
N THR A 162 -1.22 15.63 3.57
CA THR A 162 -0.64 16.09 2.30
C THR A 162 -1.74 16.40 1.30
N ALA A 163 -1.41 17.16 0.26
CA ALA A 163 -2.36 17.50 -0.79
C ALA A 163 -2.63 16.31 -1.71
N GLN A 164 -3.88 16.18 -2.18
CA GLN A 164 -4.25 15.19 -3.18
C GLN A 164 -3.50 15.47 -4.49
N PRO A 165 -2.71 14.50 -5.01
CA PRO A 165 -2.07 14.65 -6.32
C PRO A 165 -3.12 14.68 -7.45
N ALA A 166 -2.82 15.40 -8.52
CA ALA A 166 -3.69 15.50 -9.69
C ALA A 166 -3.93 14.11 -10.30
N HIS A 167 -5.19 13.79 -10.59
CA HIS A 167 -5.56 12.53 -11.22
C HIS A 167 -5.84 12.77 -12.71
N PRO A 168 -4.95 12.35 -13.63
CA PRO A 168 -5.19 12.47 -15.06
C PRO A 168 -6.35 11.58 -15.52
N GLN A 169 -6.91 11.87 -16.69
CA GLN A 169 -7.91 11.02 -17.31
C GLN A 169 -7.32 9.64 -17.64
N HIS A 170 -8.10 8.57 -17.45
CA HIS A 170 -7.69 7.24 -17.88
C HIS A 170 -7.51 7.20 -19.40
N ARG A 171 -6.41 6.59 -19.87
CA ARG A 171 -6.02 6.48 -21.28
C ARG A 171 -6.68 5.34 -22.06
N GLY A 172 -7.61 4.60 -21.46
CA GLY A 172 -8.32 3.52 -22.16
C GLY A 172 -9.15 2.61 -21.26
N TYR A 173 -9.57 1.48 -21.81
CA TYR A 173 -10.30 0.45 -21.07
C TYR A 173 -9.36 -0.56 -20.41
N VAL A 174 -9.86 -1.22 -19.36
CA VAL A 174 -9.23 -2.43 -18.85
C VAL A 174 -9.54 -3.57 -19.79
N ARG A 175 -8.49 -4.23 -20.30
CA ARG A 175 -8.59 -5.36 -21.21
C ARG A 175 -9.40 -6.50 -20.60
N GLY A 176 -10.30 -7.07 -21.39
CA GLY A 176 -11.10 -8.25 -21.06
C GLY A 176 -12.61 -8.05 -21.24
N TRP A 177 -13.36 -9.08 -20.90
CA TRP A 177 -14.82 -9.10 -21.07
C TRP A 177 -15.54 -8.31 -19.96
N ARG A 178 -16.52 -7.48 -20.37
CA ARG A 178 -17.48 -6.80 -19.49
C ARG A 178 -18.84 -6.75 -20.17
N HIS A 179 -19.87 -7.26 -19.51
CA HIS A 179 -21.27 -7.23 -20.00
C HIS A 179 -21.41 -7.73 -21.45
N GLY A 180 -20.75 -8.85 -21.78
CA GLY A 180 -20.81 -9.45 -23.13
C GLY A 180 -19.97 -8.74 -24.19
N VAL A 181 -19.26 -7.66 -23.86
CA VAL A 181 -18.39 -6.94 -24.79
C VAL A 181 -16.93 -7.13 -24.39
N TYR A 182 -16.09 -7.55 -25.34
CA TYR A 182 -14.64 -7.53 -25.16
C TYR A 182 -14.14 -6.10 -25.34
N ARG A 183 -13.41 -5.60 -24.35
CA ARG A 183 -12.70 -4.33 -24.44
C ARG A 183 -11.20 -4.63 -24.49
N ASP A 184 -10.51 -3.99 -25.41
CA ASP A 184 -9.05 -3.91 -25.39
C ASP A 184 -8.59 -2.60 -24.74
N GLY A 185 -7.34 -2.54 -24.29
CA GLY A 185 -6.75 -1.32 -23.77
C GLY A 185 -5.49 -1.53 -22.93
N PRO A 186 -4.88 -0.43 -22.47
CA PRO A 186 -3.53 -0.45 -21.90
C PRO A 186 -3.47 -0.96 -20.47
N TYR A 187 -4.59 -1.41 -19.89
CA TYR A 187 -4.64 -1.93 -18.52
C TYR A 187 -5.09 -3.37 -18.48
N VAL A 188 -4.54 -4.13 -17.55
CA VAL A 188 -4.89 -5.53 -17.32
C VAL A 188 -5.79 -5.67 -16.09
N ALA A 189 -6.69 -6.66 -16.13
CA ALA A 189 -7.52 -6.99 -14.99
C ALA A 189 -6.76 -7.90 -14.01
N ALA A 190 -6.03 -7.28 -13.06
CA ALA A 190 -5.24 -7.96 -12.03
C ALA A 190 -6.09 -8.53 -10.87
N TYR A 191 -7.13 -9.30 -11.20
CA TYR A 191 -7.98 -9.99 -10.22
C TYR A 191 -8.66 -11.23 -10.85
N GLY A 192 -9.07 -12.20 -10.03
CA GLY A 192 -9.74 -13.42 -10.51
C GLY A 192 -8.87 -14.29 -11.41
N ALA A 193 -9.45 -15.31 -12.06
CA ALA A 193 -8.80 -16.18 -13.04
C ALA A 193 -9.78 -16.47 -14.20
N GLY A 194 -9.27 -16.63 -15.44
CA GLY A 194 -10.06 -16.91 -16.65
C GLY A 194 -10.65 -15.67 -17.35
N GLY A 195 -11.30 -15.80 -18.51
CA GLY A 195 -12.06 -14.69 -19.14
C GLY A 195 -11.26 -13.44 -19.56
N GLY A 196 -9.97 -13.59 -19.91
CA GLY A 196 -9.08 -12.50 -20.28
C GLY A 196 -8.50 -11.70 -19.11
N LYS A 197 -8.52 -12.25 -17.89
CA LYS A 197 -7.78 -11.70 -16.73
C LYS A 197 -6.27 -11.83 -16.94
N ALA A 198 -5.53 -11.00 -16.21
CA ALA A 198 -4.09 -10.89 -16.33
C ALA A 198 -3.35 -12.19 -15.92
N THR A 199 -2.34 -12.57 -16.70
CA THR A 199 -1.38 -13.61 -16.31
C THR A 199 -0.49 -13.13 -15.16
N VAL A 200 0.30 -14.04 -14.56
CA VAL A 200 1.31 -13.68 -13.55
C VAL A 200 2.23 -12.58 -14.07
N GLU A 201 2.81 -12.79 -15.26
CA GLU A 201 3.75 -11.83 -15.87
C GLU A 201 3.11 -10.47 -16.16
N GLU A 202 1.86 -10.47 -16.62
CA GLU A 202 1.14 -9.23 -16.85
C GLU A 202 0.87 -8.47 -15.55
N ILE A 203 0.53 -9.15 -14.45
CA ILE A 203 0.34 -8.48 -13.15
C ILE A 203 1.67 -7.93 -12.63
N ARG A 204 2.75 -8.72 -12.74
CA ARG A 204 4.11 -8.32 -12.34
C ARG A 204 4.53 -7.04 -13.07
N ALA A 205 4.41 -7.02 -14.39
CA ALA A 205 4.72 -5.87 -15.22
C ALA A 205 3.81 -4.68 -14.90
N ALA A 206 2.49 -4.90 -14.85
CA ALA A 206 1.51 -3.83 -14.70
C ALA A 206 1.55 -3.15 -13.33
N LYS A 207 1.90 -3.88 -12.26
CA LYS A 207 2.05 -3.33 -10.89
C LYS A 207 3.49 -2.93 -10.54
N GLY A 208 4.49 -3.35 -11.33
CA GLY A 208 5.91 -3.14 -11.03
C GLY A 208 6.43 -4.04 -9.89
N ILE A 209 5.94 -5.28 -9.83
CA ILE A 209 6.29 -6.29 -8.82
C ILE A 209 7.09 -7.40 -9.49
N ASN A 210 8.40 -7.44 -9.29
CA ASN A 210 9.29 -8.40 -9.96
C ASN A 210 9.82 -9.53 -9.05
N TRP A 211 9.45 -9.56 -7.77
CA TRP A 211 10.02 -10.48 -6.78
C TRP A 211 9.12 -11.65 -6.37
N SER A 212 7.88 -11.72 -6.86
CA SER A 212 6.97 -12.82 -6.59
C SER A 212 6.35 -13.33 -7.90
N THR A 213 6.04 -14.62 -7.93
CA THR A 213 5.33 -15.30 -9.03
C THR A 213 4.00 -15.93 -8.58
N ASP A 214 3.62 -15.76 -7.31
CA ASP A 214 2.35 -16.27 -6.78
C ASP A 214 1.19 -15.37 -7.28
N HIS A 215 0.32 -15.96 -8.10
CA HIS A 215 -0.79 -15.23 -8.74
C HIS A 215 -1.78 -14.65 -7.73
N LEU A 216 -2.04 -15.33 -6.60
CA LEU A 216 -2.95 -14.83 -5.58
C LEU A 216 -2.34 -13.63 -4.87
N ARG A 217 -1.10 -13.77 -4.39
CA ARG A 217 -0.39 -12.72 -3.65
C ARG A 217 -0.14 -11.48 -4.49
N LEU A 218 0.15 -11.65 -5.78
CA LEU A 218 0.30 -10.55 -6.74
C LEU A 218 -0.99 -9.74 -6.90
N ARG A 219 -2.17 -10.38 -6.83
CA ARG A 219 -3.46 -9.68 -6.93
C ARG A 219 -3.74 -8.82 -5.71
N GLU A 220 -3.36 -9.31 -4.52
CA GLU A 220 -3.56 -8.62 -3.24
C GLU A 220 -2.55 -7.49 -3.01
N ALA A 221 -1.31 -7.64 -3.49
CA ALA A 221 -0.26 -6.66 -3.29
C ALA A 221 -0.58 -5.27 -3.88
N LEU A 222 -0.27 -4.23 -3.11
CA LEU A 222 -0.31 -2.83 -3.55
C LEU A 222 0.81 -2.56 -4.58
N PRO A 223 0.56 -1.76 -5.63
CA PRO A 223 1.64 -1.27 -6.49
C PRO A 223 2.65 -0.43 -5.68
N PRO A 224 3.96 -0.72 -5.75
CA PRO A 224 4.98 0.02 -5.01
C PRO A 224 4.99 1.52 -5.27
N ALA A 225 4.56 1.96 -6.46
CA ALA A 225 4.50 3.38 -6.80
C ALA A 225 3.63 4.20 -5.82
N TYR A 226 2.60 3.58 -5.21
CA TYR A 226 1.70 4.28 -4.31
C TYR A 226 2.41 4.64 -3.01
N THR A 227 3.03 3.66 -2.37
CA THR A 227 3.75 3.89 -1.10
C THR A 227 5.07 4.61 -1.31
N GLU A 228 5.69 4.51 -2.50
CA GLU A 228 6.81 5.37 -2.86
C GLU A 228 6.40 6.84 -2.84
N TRP A 229 5.29 7.20 -3.50
CA TRP A 229 4.78 8.56 -3.49
C TRP A 229 4.38 9.02 -2.08
N ILE A 230 3.66 8.18 -1.33
CA ILE A 230 3.22 8.49 0.04
C ILE A 230 4.42 8.72 0.96
N ALA A 231 5.45 7.87 0.90
CA ALA A 231 6.65 8.02 1.71
C ALA A 231 7.40 9.30 1.38
N ARG A 232 7.52 9.67 0.09
CA ARG A 232 8.11 10.96 -0.32
C ARG A 232 7.29 12.14 0.20
N ALA A 233 5.95 12.06 0.11
CA ALA A 233 5.06 13.09 0.61
C ALA A 233 5.21 13.26 2.13
N TYR A 234 5.29 12.16 2.88
CA TYR A 234 5.51 12.18 4.32
C TYR A 234 6.88 12.80 4.66
N LEU A 235 7.97 12.38 3.99
CA LEU A 235 9.30 12.96 4.21
C LEU A 235 9.34 14.48 3.96
N ALA A 236 8.61 14.97 2.95
CA ALA A 236 8.49 16.40 2.69
C ALA A 236 7.85 17.16 3.87
N THR A 237 6.97 16.52 4.66
CA THR A 237 6.43 17.13 5.89
C THR A 237 7.43 17.18 7.04
N LEU A 238 8.51 16.40 6.98
CA LEU A 238 9.57 16.37 7.99
C LEU A 238 10.68 17.39 7.70
N ALA A 239 10.88 17.79 6.44
CA ALA A 239 11.91 18.74 6.05
C ALA A 239 11.88 20.07 6.85
N PRO A 240 10.70 20.70 7.12
CA PRO A 240 10.64 21.90 7.95
C PRO A 240 11.06 21.66 9.41
N ARG A 241 10.99 20.43 9.91
CA ARG A 241 11.38 20.06 11.29
C ARG A 241 12.88 19.76 11.42
N LEU A 242 13.53 19.37 10.33
CA LEU A 242 14.96 19.04 10.31
C LEU A 242 15.86 20.28 10.16
N GLU A 243 15.35 21.37 9.58
CA GLU A 243 16.10 22.64 9.46
C GLU A 243 16.13 23.46 10.76
N VAL A 244 15.19 23.26 11.68
CA VAL A 244 15.12 23.98 12.97
C VAL A 244 15.93 23.27 14.08
N ALA A 245 16.30 22.01 13.87
CA ALA A 245 17.07 21.21 14.81
C ALA A 245 18.58 21.11 14.47
N ALA A 246 19.04 21.82 13.44
CA ALA A 246 20.42 21.82 12.95
C ALA A 246 21.16 23.13 13.26
#